data_AF-A0A4Y9S947-F1
#
_entry.id   AF-A0A4Y9S947-F1
#
_cell.length_a   1.000
_cell.length_b   1.000
_cell.length_c   1.000
_cell.angle_alpha   90.00
_cell.angle_beta   90.00
_cell.angle_gamma   90.00
#
_symmetry.space_group_name_H-M   'P 1'
#
loop_
_entity.id
_entity.type
_entity.pdbx_description
1 polymer ?
#
loop_
_entity_poly.entity_id
_entity_poly.type
_entity_poly.pdbx_seq_one_letter_code
_entity_poly.pdbx_strand_id
1 'polypeptide(L)'
;MKFACASIALVLAGCASEKTPAVADVAASRNAVMNAQTVGAAELAPAEMSAARDKMQRASQALAAKDYDTARDLAQQAQADAQLALSKSQSARATEQANALQHDVMVLQQEVVRARSAGATTTTTAVGTSGTTGTTGTTTTTTTTTTQQQ
;
A
#
# COMPACT_ATOMS: atom_id res chain seq x y z
N MET A 1 21.46 -61.00 -12.62
CA MET A 1 20.89 -59.64 -12.76
C MET A 1 22.03 -58.71 -13.17
N LYS A 2 22.10 -58.36 -14.46
CA LYS A 2 23.10 -57.47 -15.06
C LYS A 2 22.48 -56.07 -15.11
N PHE A 3 23.05 -55.10 -14.41
CA PHE A 3 22.90 -53.69 -14.74
C PHE A 3 24.29 -53.07 -14.78
N ALA A 4 24.85 -53.14 -15.98
CA ALA A 4 26.03 -52.42 -16.42
C ALA A 4 25.63 -51.06 -17.00
N CYS A 5 26.61 -50.16 -17.07
CA CYS A 5 26.61 -48.89 -17.80
C CYS A 5 25.80 -47.77 -17.12
N ALA A 6 26.43 -46.98 -16.26
CA ALA A 6 27.31 -45.88 -16.63
C ALA A 6 26.63 -44.85 -17.55
N SER A 7 26.70 -43.59 -17.11
CA SER A 7 26.51 -42.36 -17.90
C SER A 7 25.10 -42.06 -18.42
N ILE A 8 24.37 -41.24 -17.66
CA ILE A 8 23.87 -39.97 -18.20
C ILE A 8 24.18 -38.89 -17.16
N ALA A 9 25.26 -38.17 -17.47
CA ALA A 9 25.61 -36.93 -16.84
C ALA A 9 24.57 -35.87 -17.23
N LEU A 10 24.02 -35.20 -16.23
CA LEU A 10 24.07 -33.75 -16.09
C LEU A 10 24.04 -32.93 -17.40
N VAL A 11 22.95 -32.96 -18.17
CA VAL A 11 22.68 -31.95 -19.21
C VAL A 11 21.22 -31.51 -19.13
N LEU A 12 20.91 -30.70 -18.11
CA LEU A 12 19.73 -29.82 -18.10
C LEU A 12 20.09 -28.36 -17.72
N ALA A 13 21.38 -28.02 -17.64
CA ALA A 13 21.84 -26.65 -17.39
C ALA A 13 22.09 -25.89 -18.70
N GLY A 14 21.06 -25.71 -19.53
CA GLY A 14 21.24 -25.03 -20.81
C GLY A 14 19.97 -24.82 -21.63
N CYS A 15 19.03 -24.03 -21.12
CA CYS A 15 18.06 -23.31 -21.96
C CYS A 15 17.48 -22.05 -21.30
N ALA A 16 18.20 -21.41 -20.37
CA ALA A 16 17.87 -20.08 -19.88
C ALA A 16 18.70 -19.08 -20.68
N SER A 17 18.10 -18.48 -21.70
CA SER A 17 18.69 -17.35 -22.42
C SER A 17 18.95 -16.22 -21.42
N GLU A 18 20.20 -16.02 -20.99
CA GLU A 18 20.60 -15.07 -19.92
C GLU A 18 20.20 -13.60 -20.21
N LYS A 19 19.98 -13.26 -21.48
CA LYS A 19 19.46 -11.96 -21.92
C LYS A 19 18.02 -11.70 -21.45
N THR A 20 17.16 -12.72 -21.44
CA THR A 20 15.72 -12.56 -21.16
C THR A 20 15.44 -12.15 -19.71
N PRO A 21 16.13 -12.73 -18.70
CA PRO A 21 16.04 -12.29 -17.31
C PRO A 21 16.38 -10.81 -17.10
N ALA A 22 17.53 -10.34 -17.63
CA ALA A 22 17.98 -8.97 -17.38
C ALA A 22 16.99 -7.90 -17.93
N VAL A 23 16.39 -8.14 -19.10
CA VAL A 23 15.35 -7.25 -19.64
C VAL A 23 14.11 -7.24 -18.74
N ALA A 24 13.69 -8.41 -18.26
CA ALA A 24 12.54 -8.54 -17.37
C ALA A 24 12.79 -7.85 -16.02
N ASP A 25 13.98 -8.00 -15.44
CA ASP A 25 14.37 -7.37 -14.18
C ASP A 25 14.40 -5.83 -14.30
N VAL A 26 14.97 -5.29 -15.38
CA VAL A 26 14.95 -3.83 -15.64
C VAL A 26 13.52 -3.32 -15.81
N ALA A 27 12.64 -4.06 -16.49
CA ALA A 27 11.24 -3.71 -16.63
C ALA A 27 10.49 -3.75 -15.27
N ALA A 28 10.72 -4.79 -14.47
CA ALA A 28 10.15 -4.93 -13.13
C ALA A 28 10.60 -3.79 -12.20
N SER A 29 11.88 -3.45 -12.23
CA SER A 29 12.46 -2.34 -11.49
C SER A 29 11.83 -1.00 -11.88
N ARG A 30 11.64 -0.73 -13.17
CA ARG A 30 10.92 0.47 -13.65
C ARG A 30 9.50 0.55 -13.11
N ASN A 31 8.76 -0.57 -13.16
CA ASN A 31 7.41 -0.63 -12.60
C ASN A 31 7.40 -0.37 -11.10
N ALA A 32 8.37 -0.91 -10.35
CA ALA A 32 8.51 -0.66 -8.92
C ALA A 32 8.75 0.83 -8.62
N VAL A 33 9.65 1.49 -9.37
CA VAL A 33 9.90 2.94 -9.24
C VAL A 33 8.65 3.75 -9.54
N MET A 34 7.88 3.39 -10.57
CA MET A 34 6.62 4.05 -10.89
C MET A 34 5.58 3.86 -9.77
N ASN A 35 5.42 2.65 -9.24
CA ASN A 35 4.51 2.38 -8.12
C ASN A 35 4.90 3.16 -6.85
N ALA A 36 6.19 3.26 -6.55
CA ALA A 36 6.65 4.09 -5.43
C ALA A 36 6.33 5.58 -5.68
N GLN A 37 6.46 6.05 -6.92
CA GLN A 37 6.11 7.42 -7.28
C GLN A 37 4.61 7.72 -7.11
N THR A 38 3.71 6.80 -7.46
CA THR A 38 2.25 7.04 -7.36
C THR A 38 1.78 7.22 -5.92
N VAL A 39 2.47 6.64 -4.94
CA VAL A 39 2.17 6.85 -3.51
C VAL A 39 2.90 8.07 -2.90
N GLY A 40 3.56 8.90 -3.71
CA GLY A 40 4.27 10.09 -3.23
C GLY A 40 5.60 9.78 -2.53
N ALA A 41 6.25 8.66 -2.85
CA ALA A 41 7.51 8.31 -2.19
C ALA A 41 8.65 9.30 -2.43
N ALA A 42 8.56 10.15 -3.46
CA ALA A 42 9.52 11.21 -3.68
C ALA A 42 9.56 12.24 -2.53
N GLU A 43 8.44 12.40 -1.81
CA GLU A 43 8.32 13.33 -0.68
C GLU A 43 8.51 12.60 0.66
N LEU A 44 7.92 11.40 0.78
CA LEU A 44 7.89 10.64 2.03
C LEU A 44 9.16 9.79 2.27
N ALA A 45 9.88 9.42 1.20
CA ALA A 45 11.09 8.60 1.24
C ALA A 45 12.10 9.05 0.15
N PRO A 46 12.59 10.31 0.22
CA PRO A 46 13.38 10.92 -0.87
C PRO A 46 14.72 10.22 -1.11
N ALA A 47 15.38 9.75 -0.05
CA ALA A 47 16.68 9.10 -0.15
C ALA A 47 16.58 7.77 -0.92
N GLU A 48 15.58 6.95 -0.58
CA GLU A 48 15.32 5.67 -1.23
C GLU A 48 14.84 5.85 -2.67
N MET A 49 13.97 6.85 -2.92
CA MET A 49 13.54 7.15 -4.28
C MET A 49 14.67 7.66 -5.18
N SER A 50 15.59 8.48 -4.65
CA SER A 50 16.78 8.91 -5.41
C SER A 50 17.64 7.69 -5.74
N ALA A 51 17.96 6.87 -4.74
CA ALA A 51 18.76 5.67 -4.92
C ALA A 51 18.14 4.70 -5.95
N ALA A 52 16.82 4.49 -5.89
CA ALA A 52 16.10 3.63 -6.83
C ALA A 52 16.17 4.17 -8.26
N ARG A 53 15.95 5.49 -8.45
CA ARG A 53 16.00 6.15 -9.77
C ARG A 53 17.41 6.07 -10.37
N ASP A 54 18.43 6.40 -9.59
CA ASP A 54 19.81 6.40 -10.03
C ASP A 54 20.25 5.00 -10.46
N LYS A 55 19.95 3.98 -9.64
CA LYS A 55 20.26 2.59 -9.97
C LYS A 55 19.45 2.09 -11.17
N MET A 56 18.18 2.44 -11.31
CA MET A 56 17.35 2.08 -12.46
C MET A 56 17.87 2.71 -13.77
N GLN A 57 18.35 3.96 -13.72
CA GLN A 57 18.98 4.61 -14.86
C GLN A 57 20.27 3.88 -15.26
N ARG A 58 21.13 3.56 -14.30
CA ARG A 58 22.36 2.79 -14.56
C ARG A 58 22.06 1.39 -15.08
N ALA A 59 21.03 0.72 -14.55
CA ALA A 59 20.58 -0.59 -15.04
C ALA A 59 20.13 -0.51 -16.51
N SER A 60 19.38 0.54 -16.86
CA SER A 60 18.93 0.78 -18.24
C SER A 60 20.10 1.05 -19.19
N GLN A 61 21.12 1.77 -18.74
CA GLN A 61 22.35 2.03 -19.49
C GLN A 61 23.17 0.75 -19.70
N ALA A 62 23.36 -0.06 -18.65
CA ALA A 62 24.04 -1.35 -18.73
C ALA A 62 23.32 -2.31 -19.69
N LEU A 63 21.98 -2.34 -19.65
CA LEU A 63 21.17 -3.15 -20.57
C LEU A 63 21.37 -2.70 -22.03
N ALA A 64 21.41 -1.39 -22.28
CA ALA A 64 21.69 -0.83 -23.60
C ALA A 64 23.12 -1.15 -24.09
N ALA A 65 24.08 -1.19 -23.17
CA ALA A 65 25.45 -1.63 -23.42
C ALA A 65 25.61 -3.16 -23.56
N LYS A 66 24.51 -3.93 -23.41
CA LYS A 66 24.49 -5.41 -23.40
C LYS A 66 25.27 -6.04 -22.25
N ASP A 67 25.50 -5.28 -21.18
CA ASP A 67 26.04 -5.78 -19.92
C ASP A 67 24.87 -6.30 -19.06
N TYR A 68 24.50 -7.56 -19.29
CA TYR A 68 23.30 -8.17 -18.71
C TYR A 68 23.43 -8.45 -17.21
N ASP A 69 24.62 -8.81 -16.73
CA ASP A 69 24.85 -9.09 -15.31
C ASP A 69 24.76 -7.81 -14.48
N THR A 70 25.47 -6.76 -14.90
CA THR A 70 25.40 -5.45 -14.25
C THR A 70 23.99 -4.88 -14.32
N ALA A 71 23.29 -5.03 -15.46
CA ALA A 71 21.91 -4.58 -15.60
C ALA A 71 20.99 -5.30 -14.61
N ARG A 72 21.14 -6.61 -14.45
CA ARG A 72 20.35 -7.42 -13.52
C ARG A 72 20.56 -6.97 -12.08
N ASP A 73 21.80 -6.88 -11.65
CA ASP A 73 22.14 -6.57 -10.26
C ASP A 73 21.69 -5.15 -9.89
N LEU A 74 21.90 -4.19 -10.79
CA LEU A 74 21.41 -2.81 -10.58
C LEU A 74 19.88 -2.73 -10.58
N ALA A 75 19.20 -3.49 -11.46
CA ALA A 75 17.75 -3.52 -11.51
C ALA A 75 17.14 -4.09 -10.22
N GLN A 76 17.71 -5.19 -9.70
CA GLN A 76 17.29 -5.80 -8.44
C GLN A 76 17.49 -4.85 -7.25
N GLN A 77 18.64 -4.17 -7.19
CA GLN A 77 18.87 -3.16 -6.16
C GLN A 77 17.88 -1.99 -6.26
N ALA A 78 17.66 -1.47 -7.47
CA ALA A 78 16.69 -0.41 -7.70
C ALA A 78 15.26 -0.84 -7.32
N GLN A 79 14.90 -2.09 -7.59
CA GLN A 79 13.60 -2.65 -7.19
C GLN A 79 13.47 -2.72 -5.66
N ALA A 80 14.51 -3.17 -4.96
CA ALA A 80 14.52 -3.23 -3.50
C ALA A 80 14.42 -1.83 -2.87
N ASP A 81 15.17 -0.85 -3.39
CA ASP A 81 15.09 0.55 -2.94
C ASP A 81 13.69 1.14 -3.19
N ALA A 82 13.10 0.88 -4.36
CA ALA A 82 11.76 1.34 -4.68
C ALA A 82 10.69 0.70 -3.78
N GLN A 83 10.81 -0.59 -3.47
CA GLN A 83 9.90 -1.27 -2.53
C GLN A 83 10.04 -0.73 -1.10
N LEU A 84 11.26 -0.42 -0.68
CA LEU A 84 11.50 0.23 0.61
C LEU A 84 10.85 1.61 0.64
N ALA A 85 11.03 2.42 -0.40
CA ALA A 85 10.41 3.74 -0.51
C ALA A 85 8.88 3.65 -0.50
N LEU A 86 8.31 2.71 -1.26
CA LEU A 86 6.88 2.41 -1.31
C LEU A 86 6.34 2.06 0.08
N SER A 87 6.99 1.13 0.78
CA SER A 87 6.58 0.70 2.12
C SER A 87 6.61 1.86 3.13
N LYS A 88 7.71 2.63 3.16
CA LYS A 88 7.83 3.82 4.02
C LYS A 88 6.71 4.83 3.77
N SER A 89 6.41 5.07 2.49
CA SER A 89 5.38 6.03 2.08
C SER A 89 3.97 5.56 2.44
N GLN A 90 3.68 4.27 2.25
CA GLN A 90 2.40 3.70 2.69
C GLN A 90 2.24 3.78 4.20
N SER A 91 3.29 3.47 4.97
CA SER A 91 3.26 3.60 6.42
C SER A 91 3.01 5.04 6.86
N ALA A 92 3.72 6.01 6.28
CA ALA A 92 3.52 7.42 6.60
C ALA A 92 2.08 7.88 6.32
N ARG A 93 1.53 7.54 5.15
CA ARG A 93 0.14 7.84 4.79
C ARG A 93 -0.86 7.16 5.73
N ALA A 94 -0.64 5.91 6.08
CA ALA A 94 -1.52 5.19 7.00
C ALA A 94 -1.53 5.84 8.39
N THR A 95 -0.38 6.29 8.89
CA THR A 95 -0.29 7.06 10.15
C THR A 95 -1.02 8.39 10.05
N GLU A 96 -0.85 9.13 8.96
CA GLU A 96 -1.56 10.40 8.75
C GLU A 96 -3.08 10.20 8.72
N GLN A 97 -3.56 9.19 7.98
CA GLN A 97 -4.98 8.84 7.91
C GLN A 97 -5.55 8.43 9.28
N ALA A 98 -4.79 7.65 10.05
CA ALA A 98 -5.18 7.26 11.41
C ALA A 98 -5.27 8.46 12.35
N ASN A 99 -4.35 9.43 12.21
CA ASN A 99 -4.37 10.66 13.01
C ASN A 99 -5.56 11.56 12.63
N ALA A 100 -5.86 11.69 11.34
CA ALA A 100 -7.03 12.44 10.86
C ALA A 100 -8.33 11.86 11.43
N LEU A 101 -8.50 10.54 11.37
CA LEU A 101 -9.68 9.87 11.94
C LEU A 101 -9.80 10.08 13.46
N GLN A 102 -8.70 9.97 14.20
CA GLN A 102 -8.71 10.22 15.65
C GLN A 102 -9.07 11.67 15.97
N HIS A 103 -8.55 12.62 15.19
CA HIS A 103 -8.90 14.02 15.31
C HIS A 103 -10.40 14.26 15.04
N ASP A 104 -10.94 13.68 13.98
CA ASP A 104 -12.36 13.81 13.64
C ASP A 104 -13.26 13.25 14.75
N VAL A 105 -12.88 12.13 15.37
CA VAL A 105 -13.61 11.57 16.52
C VAL A 105 -13.56 12.53 17.72
N MET A 106 -12.42 13.15 18.02
CA MET A 106 -12.32 14.15 19.09
C MET A 106 -13.19 15.38 18.82
N VAL A 107 -13.18 15.89 17.58
CA VAL A 107 -14.00 17.03 17.17
C VAL A 107 -15.48 16.69 17.34
N LEU A 108 -15.93 15.52 16.86
CA LEU A 108 -17.31 15.07 17.02
C LEU A 108 -17.73 14.98 18.49
N GLN A 109 -16.87 14.48 19.37
CA GLN A 109 -17.15 14.44 20.81
C GLN A 109 -17.30 15.85 21.41
N GLN A 110 -16.46 16.80 20.99
CA GLN A 110 -16.55 18.20 21.42
C GLN A 110 -17.84 18.88 20.91
N GLU A 111 -18.27 18.59 19.68
CA GLU A 111 -19.57 19.01 19.13
C GLU A 111 -20.74 18.48 19.97
N VAL A 112 -20.72 17.20 20.35
CA VAL A 112 -21.76 16.60 21.21
C VAL A 112 -21.81 17.27 22.59
N VAL A 113 -20.65 17.48 23.24
CA VAL A 113 -20.60 18.12 24.57
C VAL A 113 -21.12 19.55 24.50
N ARG A 114 -20.67 20.33 23.52
CA ARG A 114 -21.14 21.71 23.30
C ARG A 114 -22.65 21.76 23.05
N ALA A 115 -23.18 20.93 22.16
CA ALA A 115 -24.61 20.87 21.86
C ALA A 115 -25.45 20.54 23.11
N ARG A 116 -24.97 19.63 23.97
CA ARG A 116 -25.62 19.32 25.26
C ARG A 116 -25.56 20.49 26.23
N SER A 117 -24.43 21.18 26.35
CA SER A 117 -24.31 22.35 27.24
C SER A 117 -25.15 23.56 26.81
N ALA A 118 -25.32 23.76 25.50
CA ALA A 118 -26.20 24.79 24.95
C ALA A 118 -27.69 24.48 25.23
N GLY A 119 -28.08 23.19 25.17
CA GLY A 119 -29.44 22.76 25.54
C GLY A 119 -29.74 22.85 27.05
N ALA A 120 -28.73 22.66 27.92
CA ALA A 120 -28.91 22.70 29.37
C ALA A 120 -29.32 24.08 29.92
N THR A 121 -29.03 25.16 29.20
CA THR A 121 -29.42 26.52 29.61
C THR A 121 -30.91 26.81 29.36
N THR A 122 -31.56 26.06 28.47
CA THR A 122 -32.99 26.25 28.14
C THR A 122 -33.91 25.32 28.94
N THR A 123 -33.38 24.26 29.55
CA THR A 123 -34.15 23.28 30.35
C THR A 123 -33.93 23.47 31.85
N THR A 124 -34.09 24.70 32.36
CA THR A 124 -34.39 24.93 33.79
C THR A 124 -35.70 25.71 33.87
N THR A 125 -36.78 25.10 33.38
CA THR A 125 -38.16 25.41 33.77
C THR A 125 -38.97 24.12 33.58
N ALA A 126 -39.74 23.77 34.60
CA ALA A 126 -40.66 22.62 34.71
C ALA A 126 -40.07 21.27 35.17
N VAL A 127 -39.91 21.18 36.49
CA VAL A 127 -40.25 19.98 37.27
C VAL A 127 -41.68 19.55 36.91
N GLY A 128 -41.85 18.31 36.46
CA GLY A 128 -43.14 17.71 36.12
C GLY A 128 -43.04 16.19 36.09
N THR A 129 -43.11 15.59 37.27
CA THR A 129 -43.29 14.15 37.52
C THR A 129 -44.47 13.58 36.74
N SER A 130 -44.27 12.48 35.99
CA SER A 130 -45.21 11.33 35.85
C SER A 130 -44.83 10.44 34.66
N GLY A 131 -44.99 9.12 34.80
CA GLY A 131 -45.45 8.29 33.69
C GLY A 131 -44.55 7.13 33.26
N THR A 132 -44.88 5.97 33.78
CA THR A 132 -44.43 4.61 33.45
C THR A 132 -44.79 4.17 32.01
N THR A 133 -44.14 3.09 31.56
CA THR A 133 -44.60 2.04 30.60
C THR A 133 -44.41 2.27 29.09
N GLY A 134 -43.83 1.28 28.39
CA GLY A 134 -44.20 1.02 26.98
C GLY A 134 -43.10 0.53 26.03
N THR A 135 -43.12 -0.78 25.79
CA THR A 135 -42.37 -1.67 24.89
C THR A 135 -42.35 -1.30 23.37
N THR A 136 -41.31 -1.80 22.68
CA THR A 136 -41.25 -2.28 21.27
C THR A 136 -41.13 -1.28 20.11
N GLY A 137 -40.04 -1.43 19.33
CA GLY A 137 -39.83 -0.75 18.05
C GLY A 137 -38.73 -1.41 17.21
N THR A 138 -39.10 -2.54 16.60
CA THR A 138 -38.69 -3.12 15.30
C THR A 138 -37.37 -2.69 14.63
N THR A 139 -36.52 -3.70 14.40
CA THR A 139 -35.44 -3.80 13.42
C THR A 139 -35.76 -3.14 12.08
N THR A 140 -34.91 -2.24 11.60
CA THR A 140 -34.80 -1.93 10.16
C THR A 140 -33.34 -2.08 9.76
N THR A 141 -33.04 -3.23 9.16
CA THR A 141 -31.82 -3.49 8.40
C THR A 141 -31.91 -2.74 7.08
N THR A 142 -31.17 -1.64 6.93
CA THR A 142 -30.98 -1.01 5.62
C THR A 142 -29.81 -1.68 4.93
N THR A 143 -30.12 -2.70 4.13
CA THR A 143 -29.22 -3.26 3.12
C THR A 143 -29.22 -2.32 1.92
N THR A 144 -28.20 -1.45 1.81
CA THR A 144 -27.96 -0.68 0.59
C THR A 144 -27.12 -1.53 -0.36
N THR A 145 -27.81 -2.29 -1.21
CA THR A 145 -27.26 -2.89 -2.43
C THR A 145 -27.29 -1.82 -3.53
N THR A 146 -26.16 -1.17 -3.82
CA THR A 146 -26.02 -0.34 -5.02
C THR A 146 -25.22 -1.12 -6.07
N THR A 147 -25.97 -1.84 -6.91
CA THR A 147 -25.53 -2.35 -8.21
C THR A 147 -26.42 -1.72 -9.28
N GLN A 148 -25.89 -0.76 -10.04
CA GLN A 148 -26.30 -0.41 -11.41
C GLN A 148 -25.22 0.56 -11.93
N GLN A 149 -24.29 0.16 -12.80
CA GLN A 149 -24.47 -0.03 -14.25
C GLN A 149 -25.30 1.08 -14.90
N GLN A 150 -24.61 2.12 -15.40
CA GLN A 150 -24.36 2.30 -16.83
C GLN A 150 -23.00 2.99 -17.02
#